data_AF-A0A6N7YHA5-F1
#
_entry.id   AF-A0A6N7YHA5-F1
#
_cell.length_a   1.000
_cell.length_b   1.000
_cell.length_c   1.000
_cell.angle_alpha   90.00
_cell.angle_beta   90.00
_cell.angle_gamma   90.00
#
_symmetry.space_group_name_H-M   'P 1'
#
loop_
_entity.id
_entity.type
_entity.pdbx_description
1 polymer ?
#
loop_
_entity_poly.entity_id
_entity_poly.type
_entity_poly.pdbx_seq_one_letter_code
_entity_poly.pdbx_strand_id
1 'polypeptide(L)'
;MSAPERKRITVALPLHVFHQLELLAAQRNSPYGTVANELLCDLLLHGALPSGTDGDASPAARPRPTAAGEGEEGELPGWLEMDRGRPWRAEAWTRAQQLRTDYARELHRLPADWTEDRFARDGLLALAEWRGRIDAGASAEPTVELAWLDSLRRYAGWLDQRARENPDNLTAQAAPDDWTTR
;
A
#
# COMPACT_ATOMS: atom_id res chain seq x y z
N MET A 1 34.14 30.08 14.78
CA MET A 1 33.19 29.19 14.09
C MET A 1 32.73 28.15 15.11
N SER A 2 31.53 28.30 15.67
CA SER A 2 31.02 27.38 16.70
C SER A 2 30.72 26.01 16.09
N ALA A 3 31.20 24.94 16.71
CA ALA A 3 30.88 23.58 16.30
C ALA A 3 29.36 23.33 16.43
N PRO A 4 28.73 22.59 15.52
CA PRO A 4 27.31 22.27 15.65
C PRO A 4 27.07 21.48 16.94
N GLU A 5 26.06 21.89 17.71
CA GLU A 5 25.64 21.19 18.93
C GLU A 5 25.06 19.82 18.53
N ARG A 6 25.82 18.74 18.76
CA ARG A 6 25.42 17.37 18.40
C ARG A 6 24.91 16.63 19.63
N LYS A 7 23.70 16.08 19.55
CA LYS A 7 23.14 15.18 20.57
C LYS A 7 23.33 13.73 20.15
N ARG A 8 23.75 12.88 21.09
CA ARG A 8 23.97 11.45 20.84
C ARG A 8 22.74 10.65 21.26
N ILE A 9 22.24 9.81 20.36
CA ILE A 9 21.13 8.89 20.59
C ILE A 9 21.68 7.46 20.49
N THR A 10 21.21 6.57 21.36
CA THR A 10 21.50 5.13 21.29
C THR A 10 20.22 4.41 20.89
N VAL A 11 20.28 3.63 19.80
CA VAL A 11 19.13 2.92 19.24
C VAL A 11 19.43 1.42 19.28
N ALA A 12 18.49 0.64 19.79
CA ALA A 12 18.53 -0.81 19.70
C ALA A 12 17.89 -1.25 18.38
N LEU A 13 18.67 -1.86 17.51
CA LEU A 13 18.19 -2.38 16.22
C LEU A 13 18.11 -3.91 16.29
N PRO A 14 17.06 -4.53 15.73
CA PRO A 14 17.05 -5.97 15.49
C PRO A 14 18.26 -6.38 14.65
N LEU A 15 18.88 -7.53 14.97
CA LEU A 15 20.15 -7.98 14.37
C LEU A 15 20.14 -7.97 12.82
N HIS A 16 19.03 -8.36 12.21
CA HIS A 16 18.90 -8.39 10.75
C HIS A 16 18.91 -6.98 10.12
N VAL A 17 18.36 -5.98 10.81
CA VAL A 17 18.38 -4.58 10.35
C VAL A 17 19.78 -3.98 10.51
N PHE A 18 20.48 -4.34 11.59
CA PHE A 18 21.87 -3.91 11.79
C PHE A 18 22.80 -4.46 10.70
N HIS A 19 22.64 -5.73 10.33
CA HIS A 19 23.40 -6.30 9.21
C HIS A 19 23.12 -5.61 7.86
N GLN A 20 21.88 -5.19 7.60
CA GLN A 20 21.58 -4.40 6.40
C GLN A 20 22.27 -3.04 6.41
N LEU A 21 22.35 -2.39 7.58
CA LEU A 21 23.09 -1.14 7.74
C LEU A 21 24.60 -1.33 7.52
N GLU A 22 25.18 -2.43 8.03
CA GLU A 22 26.59 -2.76 7.78
C GLU A 22 26.88 -2.98 6.29
N LEU A 23 25.98 -3.67 5.58
CA LEU A 23 26.10 -3.89 4.14
C LEU A 23 26.02 -2.58 3.36
N LEU A 24 25.08 -1.70 3.70
CA LEU A 24 24.98 -0.37 3.08
C LEU A 24 26.21 0.50 3.37
N ALA A 25 26.75 0.40 4.58
CA ALA A 25 27.97 1.09 4.97
C ALA A 25 29.19 0.60 4.16
N ALA A 26 29.31 -0.72 3.96
CA ALA A 26 30.34 -1.32 3.12
C ALA A 26 30.22 -0.89 1.66
N GLN A 27 29.01 -0.86 1.10
CA GLN A 27 28.76 -0.40 -0.28
C GLN A 27 29.14 1.07 -0.49
N ARG A 28 28.95 1.91 0.54
CA ARG A 28 29.25 3.35 0.50
C ARG A 28 30.66 3.70 1.01
N ASN A 29 31.51 2.70 1.28
CA ASN A 29 32.85 2.88 1.87
C ASN A 29 32.86 3.85 3.07
N SER A 30 31.82 3.81 3.89
CA SER A 30 31.59 4.76 4.97
C SER A 30 31.27 4.04 6.28
N PRO A 31 31.58 4.60 7.46
CA PRO A 31 31.22 3.98 8.73
C PRO A 31 29.70 3.87 8.88
N TYR A 32 29.23 2.76 9.45
CA TYR A 32 27.80 2.50 9.66
C TYR A 32 27.09 3.62 10.45
N GLY A 33 27.79 4.26 11.40
CA GLY A 33 27.25 5.38 12.17
C GLY A 33 27.01 6.64 11.33
N THR A 34 27.86 6.89 10.33
CA THR A 34 27.70 8.01 9.39
C THR A 34 26.51 7.76 8.47
N VAL A 35 26.43 6.55 7.90
CA VAL A 35 25.34 6.16 7.02
C VAL A 35 24.00 6.15 7.76
N ALA A 36 23.95 5.64 8.99
CA ALA A 36 22.75 5.70 9.82
C ALA A 36 22.29 7.14 10.10
N ASN A 37 23.24 8.03 10.39
CA ASN A 37 22.94 9.44 10.63
C ASN A 37 22.41 10.12 9.35
N GLU A 38 23.01 9.86 8.20
CA GLU A 38 22.52 10.38 6.91
C GLU A 38 21.11 9.87 6.60
N LEU A 39 20.85 8.56 6.74
CA LEU A 39 19.53 7.97 6.54
C LEU A 39 18.48 8.57 7.47
N LEU A 40 18.81 8.77 8.75
CA LEU A 40 17.91 9.38 9.72
C LEU A 40 17.68 10.87 9.42
N CYS A 41 18.72 11.62 9.05
CA CYS A 41 18.59 13.01 8.65
C CYS A 41 17.73 13.15 7.39
N ASP A 42 17.97 12.32 6.38
CA ASP A 42 17.24 12.34 5.11
C ASP A 42 15.75 12.00 5.31
N LEU A 43 15.46 10.96 6.11
CA LEU A 43 14.10 10.59 6.47
C LEU A 43 13.37 11.69 7.26
N LEU A 44 14.05 12.34 8.21
CA LEU A 44 13.45 13.38 9.04
C LEU A 44 13.29 14.73 8.32
N LEU A 45 14.15 15.04 7.35
CA LEU A 45 14.11 16.30 6.60
C LEU A 45 13.26 16.21 5.32
N HIS A 46 13.24 15.06 4.67
CA HIS A 46 12.65 14.89 3.34
C HIS A 46 11.56 13.82 3.28
N GLY A 47 11.33 13.05 4.35
CA GLY A 47 10.28 12.02 4.39
C GLY A 47 10.53 10.83 3.47
N ALA A 48 11.74 10.70 2.89
CA ALA A 48 12.12 9.66 1.95
C ALA A 48 13.41 8.96 2.41
N LEU A 49 13.53 7.66 2.12
CA LEU A 49 14.81 6.96 2.20
C LEU A 49 15.60 7.26 0.91
N PRO A 50 16.93 7.48 0.98
CA PRO A 50 17.71 7.76 -0.21
C PRO A 50 17.82 6.50 -1.07
N SER A 51 17.23 6.59 -2.25
CA SER A 51 17.41 5.63 -3.34
C SER A 51 18.90 5.56 -3.71
N GLY A 52 19.56 4.47 -3.33
CA GLY A 52 20.91 4.16 -3.79
C GLY A 52 20.88 3.83 -5.28
N THR A 53 21.69 4.54 -6.06
CA THR A 53 21.83 4.34 -7.51
C THR A 53 22.66 3.09 -7.84
N ASP A 54 22.14 2.37 -8.85
CA ASP A 54 22.68 1.34 -9.74
C ASP A 54 24.10 0.76 -9.51
N GLY A 55 24.14 -0.57 -9.51
CA GLY A 55 25.37 -1.36 -9.56
C GLY A 55 25.10 -2.85 -9.29
N ASP A 56 24.68 -3.55 -10.35
CA ASP A 56 24.32 -4.96 -10.44
C ASP A 56 25.24 -5.95 -9.69
N ALA A 57 24.65 -6.74 -8.78
CA ALA A 57 24.93 -8.17 -8.54
C ALA A 57 24.03 -8.69 -7.40
N SER A 58 22.87 -9.24 -7.78
CA SER A 58 22.02 -10.05 -6.91
C SER A 58 22.74 -11.34 -6.50
N PRO A 59 22.46 -11.87 -5.29
CA PRO A 59 21.96 -13.25 -5.30
C PRO A 59 20.64 -13.39 -4.55
N ALA A 60 19.69 -14.01 -5.26
CA ALA A 60 18.47 -14.64 -4.75
C ALA A 60 17.47 -13.70 -4.05
N ALA A 61 16.97 -12.72 -4.81
CA ALA A 61 15.61 -12.24 -4.61
C ALA A 61 14.63 -13.41 -4.81
N ARG A 62 13.80 -13.65 -3.79
CA ARG A 62 12.61 -14.50 -3.92
C ARG A 62 11.81 -14.03 -5.15
N PRO A 63 11.23 -14.94 -5.96
CA PRO A 63 10.47 -14.54 -7.13
C PRO A 63 9.30 -13.66 -6.69
N ARG A 64 9.41 -12.37 -7.00
CA ARG A 64 8.30 -11.43 -7.04
C ARG A 64 7.39 -11.94 -8.16
N PRO A 65 6.07 -12.14 -7.94
CA PRO A 65 5.19 -12.43 -9.06
C PRO A 65 5.24 -11.22 -9.98
N THR A 66 5.82 -11.42 -11.15
CA THR A 66 5.77 -10.50 -12.28
C THR A 66 4.31 -10.37 -12.67
N ALA A 67 3.69 -9.26 -12.25
CA ALA A 67 2.48 -8.79 -12.89
C ALA A 67 2.90 -8.37 -14.31
N ALA A 68 2.57 -9.21 -15.28
CA ALA A 68 2.52 -8.81 -16.68
C ALA A 68 1.59 -7.61 -16.82
N GLY A 69 2.01 -6.61 -17.60
CA GLY A 69 1.22 -5.44 -17.94
C GLY A 69 2.05 -4.18 -17.85
N GLU A 70 2.62 -3.82 -18.99
CA GLU A 70 3.17 -2.51 -19.31
C GLU A 70 2.29 -1.40 -18.70
N GLY A 71 2.85 -0.67 -17.75
CA GLY A 71 2.28 0.54 -17.17
C GLY A 71 3.45 1.46 -16.89
N GLU A 72 3.39 2.65 -17.48
CA GLU A 72 4.46 3.65 -17.53
C GLU A 72 5.10 3.88 -16.16
N GLU A 73 6.43 3.99 -16.17
CA GLU A 73 7.24 4.36 -15.02
C GLU A 73 6.76 5.72 -14.47
N GLY A 74 6.03 5.68 -13.34
CA GLY A 74 5.75 6.86 -12.52
C GLY A 74 4.29 7.17 -12.24
N GLU A 75 3.32 6.48 -12.86
CA GLU A 75 1.91 6.78 -12.58
C GLU A 75 1.45 6.10 -11.28
N LEU A 76 0.94 6.90 -10.36
CA LEU A 76 0.38 6.41 -9.09
C LEU A 76 -0.77 5.43 -9.37
N PRO A 77 -0.88 4.32 -8.61
CA PRO A 77 -1.96 3.35 -8.79
C PRO A 77 -3.35 4.00 -8.83
N GLY A 78 -4.21 3.54 -9.75
CA GLY A 78 -5.50 4.14 -10.07
C GLY A 78 -6.47 4.30 -8.88
N TRP A 79 -6.29 3.47 -7.87
CA TRP A 79 -7.13 3.30 -6.69
C TRP A 79 -6.68 4.15 -5.51
N LEU A 80 -5.56 4.89 -5.64
CA LEU A 80 -5.10 5.84 -4.65
C LEU A 80 -5.66 7.23 -4.94
N GLU A 81 -6.20 7.86 -3.89
CA GLU A 81 -6.88 9.14 -3.97
C GLU A 81 -5.95 10.35 -4.24
N MET A 82 -4.64 10.23 -3.99
CA MET A 82 -3.64 11.31 -3.94
C MET A 82 -3.94 12.52 -4.85
N ASP A 83 -4.55 13.56 -4.26
CA ASP A 83 -4.92 14.84 -4.90
C ASP A 83 -5.88 14.77 -6.10
N ARG A 84 -6.55 13.63 -6.32
CA ARG A 84 -7.47 13.41 -7.46
C ARG A 84 -8.86 13.99 -7.28
N GLY A 85 -9.23 14.33 -6.05
CA GLY A 85 -10.45 15.08 -5.73
C GLY A 85 -11.76 14.35 -6.06
N ARG A 86 -12.84 15.12 -6.19
CA ARG A 86 -14.22 14.59 -6.29
C ARG A 86 -14.50 13.68 -7.50
N PRO A 87 -14.05 14.00 -8.73
CA PRO A 87 -14.36 13.15 -9.89
C PRO A 87 -13.85 11.72 -9.70
N TRP A 88 -12.66 11.58 -9.12
CA TRP A 88 -12.08 10.30 -8.78
C TRP A 88 -12.89 9.57 -7.69
N ARG A 89 -13.32 10.27 -6.64
CA ARG A 89 -14.13 9.67 -5.57
C ARG A 89 -15.46 9.12 -6.09
N ALA A 90 -16.11 9.84 -7.01
CA ALA A 90 -17.36 9.38 -7.61
C ALA A 90 -17.17 8.09 -8.41
N GLU A 91 -16.09 8.01 -9.21
CA GLU A 91 -15.75 6.79 -9.96
C GLU A 91 -15.34 5.64 -9.03
N ALA A 92 -14.50 5.92 -8.03
CA ALA A 92 -14.08 4.98 -7.01
C ALA A 92 -15.29 4.41 -6.24
N TRP A 93 -16.25 5.26 -5.90
CA TRP A 93 -17.52 4.86 -5.30
C TRP A 93 -18.29 3.89 -6.20
N THR A 94 -18.49 4.24 -7.47
CA THR A 94 -19.20 3.37 -8.43
C THR A 94 -18.54 1.99 -8.53
N ARG A 95 -17.21 1.95 -8.66
CA ARG A 95 -16.45 0.69 -8.73
C ARG A 95 -16.57 -0.13 -7.45
N ALA A 96 -16.47 0.51 -6.29
CA ALA A 96 -16.65 -0.14 -4.99
C ALA A 96 -18.06 -0.74 -4.84
N GLN A 97 -19.10 -0.01 -5.23
CA GLN A 97 -20.49 -0.47 -5.15
C GLN A 97 -20.78 -1.61 -6.13
N GLN A 98 -20.21 -1.58 -7.32
CA GLN A 98 -20.28 -2.68 -8.27
C GLN A 98 -19.66 -3.95 -7.65
N LEU A 99 -18.44 -3.84 -7.12
CA LEU A 99 -17.77 -4.97 -6.48
C LEU A 99 -18.56 -5.52 -5.29
N ARG A 100 -19.15 -4.65 -4.46
CA ARG A 100 -20.02 -5.06 -3.34
C ARG A 100 -21.27 -5.80 -3.81
N THR A 101 -21.80 -5.44 -4.97
CA THR A 101 -22.98 -6.11 -5.54
C THR A 101 -22.62 -7.51 -6.03
N ASP A 102 -21.51 -7.63 -6.76
CA ASP A 102 -21.07 -8.89 -7.35
C ASP A 102 -20.56 -9.89 -6.31
N TYR A 103 -19.96 -9.40 -5.22
CA TYR A 103 -19.36 -10.20 -4.15
C TYR A 103 -19.99 -9.91 -2.79
N ALA A 104 -21.33 -9.81 -2.76
CA ALA A 104 -22.10 -9.45 -1.58
C ALA A 104 -21.85 -10.36 -0.37
N ARG A 105 -21.58 -11.66 -0.61
CA ARG A 105 -21.30 -12.62 0.47
C ARG A 105 -19.95 -12.36 1.13
N GLU A 106 -18.91 -12.14 0.35
CA GLU A 106 -17.55 -11.91 0.84
C GLU A 106 -17.42 -10.52 1.51
N LEU A 107 -18.17 -9.53 1.02
CA LEU A 107 -18.10 -8.14 1.48
C LEU A 107 -19.23 -7.75 2.45
N HIS A 108 -19.98 -8.71 2.98
CA HIS A 108 -21.12 -8.46 3.88
C HIS A 108 -20.74 -7.77 5.21
N ARG A 109 -19.47 -7.87 5.63
CA ARG A 109 -18.92 -7.21 6.83
C ARG A 109 -18.19 -5.90 6.54
N LEU A 110 -18.29 -5.36 5.33
CA LEU A 110 -17.73 -4.05 5.05
C LEU A 110 -18.43 -3.01 5.94
N PRO A 111 -17.70 -2.25 6.77
CA PRO A 111 -18.31 -1.31 7.69
C PRO A 111 -18.92 -0.12 6.93
N ALA A 112 -19.83 0.58 7.59
CA ALA A 112 -20.48 1.78 7.07
C ALA A 112 -19.42 2.84 6.78
N ASP A 113 -18.57 3.16 7.74
CA ASP A 113 -17.49 4.15 7.66
C ASP A 113 -16.26 3.67 6.85
N TRP A 114 -16.43 2.72 5.93
CA TRP A 114 -15.30 2.15 5.18
C TRP A 114 -14.53 3.19 4.36
N THR A 115 -15.17 4.29 3.95
CA THR A 115 -14.51 5.41 3.25
C THR A 115 -13.59 6.22 4.16
N GLU A 116 -13.82 6.20 5.47
CA GLU A 116 -13.02 6.91 6.48
C GLU A 116 -11.87 6.03 7.00
N ASP A 117 -12.09 4.73 7.11
CA ASP A 117 -11.03 3.78 7.40
C ASP A 117 -10.15 3.55 6.16
N ARG A 118 -8.95 4.12 6.20
CA ARG A 118 -7.94 3.97 5.14
C ARG A 118 -7.71 2.51 4.73
N PHE A 119 -7.62 1.57 5.67
CA PHE A 119 -7.36 0.18 5.33
C PHE A 119 -8.55 -0.46 4.61
N ALA A 120 -9.77 -0.16 5.06
CA ALA A 120 -10.98 -0.64 4.39
C ALA A 120 -11.15 0.01 3.01
N ARG A 121 -10.98 1.32 2.91
CA ARG A 121 -11.05 2.08 1.66
C ARG A 121 -10.04 1.61 0.64
N ASP A 122 -8.76 1.69 0.98
CA ASP A 122 -7.68 1.42 0.05
C ASP A 122 -7.71 -0.06 -0.38
N GLY A 123 -8.02 -0.99 0.55
CA GLY A 123 -8.17 -2.40 0.26
C GLY A 123 -9.32 -2.71 -0.71
N LEU A 124 -10.50 -2.12 -0.47
CA LEU A 124 -11.66 -2.30 -1.34
C LEU A 124 -11.43 -1.71 -2.74
N LEU A 125 -10.86 -0.50 -2.83
CA LEU A 125 -10.62 0.17 -4.11
C LEU A 125 -9.55 -0.54 -4.93
N ALA A 126 -8.48 -1.03 -4.29
CA ALA A 126 -7.47 -1.84 -4.97
C ALA A 126 -8.06 -3.13 -5.56
N LEU A 127 -8.93 -3.82 -4.80
CA LEU A 127 -9.62 -5.02 -5.28
C LEU A 127 -10.58 -4.71 -6.43
N ALA A 128 -11.30 -3.59 -6.36
CA ALA A 128 -12.23 -3.16 -7.40
C ALA A 128 -11.51 -2.79 -8.70
N GLU A 129 -10.38 -2.09 -8.61
CA GLU A 129 -9.55 -1.81 -9.79
C GLU A 129 -8.96 -3.08 -10.39
N TRP A 130 -8.43 -3.99 -9.56
CA TRP A 130 -7.88 -5.24 -10.06
C TRP A 130 -8.96 -6.08 -10.75
N ARG A 131 -10.17 -6.17 -10.17
CA ARG A 131 -11.32 -6.84 -10.82
C ARG A 131 -11.64 -6.21 -12.17
N GLY A 132 -11.74 -4.89 -12.22
CA GLY A 132 -12.00 -4.15 -13.45
C GLY A 132 -10.93 -4.39 -14.54
N ARG A 133 -9.65 -4.54 -14.16
CA ARG A 133 -8.59 -4.92 -15.10
C ARG A 133 -8.76 -6.33 -15.64
N ILE A 134 -9.14 -7.29 -14.78
CA ILE A 134 -9.42 -8.67 -15.22
C ILE A 134 -10.61 -8.67 -16.19
N ASP A 135 -11.70 -7.98 -15.85
CA ASP A 135 -12.90 -7.89 -16.68
C ASP A 135 -12.65 -7.19 -18.02
N ALA A 136 -11.73 -6.23 -18.05
CA ALA A 136 -11.26 -5.58 -19.28
C ALA A 136 -10.32 -6.47 -20.12
N GLY A 137 -10.03 -7.70 -19.67
CA GLY A 137 -9.18 -8.64 -20.41
C GLY A 137 -7.68 -8.37 -20.29
N ALA A 138 -7.22 -7.66 -19.26
CA ALA A 138 -5.79 -7.36 -19.06
C ALA A 138 -4.91 -8.61 -18.90
N SER A 139 -5.50 -9.77 -18.57
CA SER A 139 -4.82 -11.06 -18.58
C SER A 139 -5.82 -12.19 -18.83
N ALA A 140 -5.44 -13.16 -19.67
CA ALA A 140 -6.19 -14.40 -19.89
C ALA A 140 -5.72 -15.56 -18.99
N GLU A 141 -4.73 -15.31 -18.13
CA GLU A 141 -4.10 -16.35 -17.30
C GLU A 141 -5.02 -16.72 -16.11
N PRO A 142 -5.42 -17.99 -15.95
CA PRO A 142 -6.27 -18.42 -14.84
C PRO A 142 -5.68 -18.15 -13.45
N THR A 143 -4.35 -18.07 -13.37
CA THR A 143 -3.62 -17.78 -12.13
C THR A 143 -3.91 -16.38 -11.60
N VAL A 144 -4.19 -15.40 -12.49
CA VAL A 144 -4.53 -14.03 -12.10
C VAL A 144 -5.90 -13.98 -11.43
N GLU A 145 -6.88 -14.69 -11.99
CA GLU A 145 -8.22 -14.83 -11.39
C GLU A 145 -8.13 -15.50 -10.00
N LEU A 146 -7.35 -16.58 -9.87
CA LEU A 146 -7.15 -17.27 -8.60
C LEU A 146 -6.46 -16.38 -7.55
N ALA A 147 -5.45 -15.60 -7.96
CA ALA A 147 -4.76 -14.66 -7.08
C ALA A 147 -5.69 -13.54 -6.60
N TRP A 148 -6.56 -13.05 -7.47
CA TRP A 148 -7.57 -12.06 -7.12
C TRP A 148 -8.59 -12.62 -6.12
N LEU A 149 -9.12 -13.84 -6.37
CA LEU A 149 -10.05 -14.51 -5.46
C LEU A 149 -9.45 -14.78 -4.07
N ASP A 150 -8.17 -15.20 -4.02
CA ASP A 150 -7.47 -15.38 -2.74
C ASP A 150 -7.32 -14.05 -1.98
N SER A 151 -7.01 -12.97 -2.70
CA SER A 151 -6.89 -11.63 -2.12
C SER A 151 -8.24 -11.14 -1.57
N LEU A 152 -9.34 -11.37 -2.30
CA LEU A 152 -10.69 -11.08 -1.83
C LEU A 152 -11.02 -11.85 -0.54
N ARG A 153 -10.67 -13.14 -0.47
CA ARG A 153 -10.93 -13.96 0.73
C ARG A 153 -10.12 -13.49 1.94
N ARG A 154 -8.84 -13.12 1.75
CA ARG A 154 -8.02 -12.55 2.84
C ARG A 154 -8.61 -11.25 3.34
N TYR A 155 -9.06 -10.38 2.43
CA TYR A 155 -9.71 -9.13 2.79
C TYR A 155 -11.03 -9.35 3.53
N ALA A 156 -11.86 -10.30 3.08
CA ALA A 156 -13.08 -10.72 3.78
C ALA A 156 -12.78 -11.24 5.20
N GLY A 157 -11.72 -12.06 5.36
CA GLY A 157 -11.28 -12.52 6.67
C GLY A 157 -10.83 -11.39 7.60
N TRP A 158 -10.18 -10.36 7.05
CA TRP A 158 -9.85 -9.16 7.81
C TRP A 158 -11.10 -8.37 8.22
N LEU A 159 -12.10 -8.23 7.32
CA LEU A 159 -13.39 -7.60 7.64
C LEU A 159 -14.13 -8.35 8.73
N ASP A 160 -14.16 -9.68 8.68
CA ASP A 160 -14.77 -10.52 9.71
C ASP A 160 -14.09 -10.32 11.08
N GLN A 161 -12.77 -10.21 11.12
CA GLN A 161 -12.05 -9.92 12.35
C GLN A 161 -12.42 -8.53 12.88
N ARG A 162 -12.35 -7.51 12.03
CA ARG A 162 -12.67 -6.12 12.40
C ARG A 162 -14.11 -5.97 12.89
N ALA A 163 -15.06 -6.65 12.25
CA ALA A 163 -16.46 -6.67 12.65
C ALA A 163 -16.70 -7.30 14.03
N ARG A 164 -15.86 -8.25 14.45
CA ARG A 164 -15.90 -8.82 15.82
C ARG A 164 -15.37 -7.84 16.86
N GLU A 165 -14.37 -7.06 16.48
CA GLU A 165 -13.77 -6.03 17.33
C GLU A 165 -14.69 -4.81 17.47
N ASN A 166 -15.46 -4.47 16.42
CA ASN A 166 -16.30 -3.28 16.39
C ASN A 166 -17.62 -3.52 15.62
N PRO A 167 -18.63 -4.19 16.23
CA PRO A 167 -19.85 -4.63 15.54
C PRO A 167 -20.81 -3.49 15.18
N ASP A 168 -20.76 -2.36 15.90
CA ASP A 168 -21.70 -1.24 15.74
C ASP A 168 -21.52 -0.50 14.39
N ASN A 169 -20.35 -0.65 13.75
CA ASN A 169 -20.02 0.00 12.48
C ASN A 169 -20.62 -0.70 11.25
N LEU A 170 -21.41 -1.77 11.38
CA LEU A 170 -21.92 -2.56 10.24
C LEU A 170 -23.21 -2.03 9.60
N THR A 171 -23.77 -0.92 10.08
CA THR A 171 -25.10 -0.45 9.68
C THR A 171 -25.11 0.08 8.24
N ALA A 172 -26.18 -0.20 7.48
CA ALA A 172 -26.29 0.14 6.05
C ALA A 172 -26.06 1.64 5.77
N GLN A 173 -25.19 1.95 4.82
CA GLN A 173 -24.78 3.32 4.51
C GLN A 173 -25.27 3.77 3.13
N ALA A 174 -25.76 5.00 3.08
CA ALA A 174 -25.78 5.83 1.88
C ALA A 174 -24.35 6.32 1.58
N ALA A 175 -24.10 6.77 0.35
CA ALA A 175 -22.79 7.31 0.02
C ALA A 175 -22.48 8.59 0.82
N PRO A 176 -21.22 8.83 1.23
CA PRO A 176 -20.84 10.13 1.76
C PRO A 176 -21.14 11.24 0.74
N ASP A 177 -21.67 12.37 1.21
CA ASP A 177 -22.03 13.51 0.36
C ASP A 177 -20.81 14.05 -0.42
N ASP A 178 -19.62 13.98 0.17
CA ASP A 178 -18.35 14.40 -0.44
C ASP A 178 -17.80 13.42 -1.49
N TRP A 179 -18.44 12.25 -1.64
CA TRP A 179 -18.12 11.22 -2.65
C TRP A 179 -19.13 11.16 -3.81
N THR A 180 -20.36 11.67 -3.62
CA THR A 180 -21.45 11.45 -4.60
C THR A 180 -22.19 12.69 -5.06
N THR A 181 -22.05 13.84 -4.39
CA THR A 181 -22.78 15.05 -4.79
C THR A 181 -22.06 15.76 -5.94
N ARG A 182 -22.81 16.00 -7.03
CA ARG A 182 -22.38 16.64 -8.27
C ARG A 182 -22.35 18.16 -8.17
#